data_AF-A0A3D5JAH9-F1
#
_entry.id   AF-A0A3D5JAH9-F1
#
_cell.length_a   1.000
_cell.length_b   1.000
_cell.length_c   1.000
_cell.angle_alpha   90.00
_cell.angle_beta   90.00
_cell.angle_gamma   90.00
#
_symmetry.space_group_name_H-M   'P 1'
#
loop_
_entity.id
_entity.type
_entity.pdbx_description
1 polymer ?
#
loop_
_entity_poly.entity_id
_entity_poly.type
_entity_poly.pdbx_seq_one_letter_code
_entity_poly.pdbx_strand_id
1 'polypeptide(L)' 'MPAKTMQDHPSVTQQPLSENHPYDRPCLLALLILGGNLDFSNWIKEETHSQELIG' A
#
# COMPACT_ATOMS: atom_id res chain seq x y z
N MET A 1 -7.87 -6.72 7.00
CA MET A 1 -6.52 -7.33 6.98
C MET A 1 -5.49 -6.20 7.02
N PRO A 2 -4.41 -6.28 7.82
CA PRO A 2 -3.36 -5.27 7.78
C PRO A 2 -2.52 -5.44 6.50
N ALA A 3 -2.31 -4.34 5.80
CA ALA A 3 -1.39 -4.24 4.67
C ALA A 3 -0.38 -3.12 4.94
N LYS A 4 0.83 -3.25 4.41
CA LYS A 4 1.89 -2.24 4.53
C LYS A 4 2.22 -1.76 3.12
N THR A 5 2.26 -0.45 2.93
CA THR A 5 2.53 0.20 1.65
C THR A 5 3.23 1.54 1.90
N MET A 6 3.78 2.14 0.84
CA MET A 6 4.29 3.51 0.87
C MET A 6 3.16 4.52 1.08
N GLN A 7 3.48 5.60 1.81
CA GLN A 7 2.54 6.68 2.13
C GLN A 7 1.95 7.34 0.88
N ASP A 8 2.77 7.57 -0.15
CA ASP A 8 2.38 8.29 -1.36
C ASP A 8 1.67 7.42 -2.41
N HIS A 9 1.48 6.13 -2.12
CA HIS A 9 0.87 5.15 -3.03
C HIS A 9 -0.40 4.49 -2.45
N PRO A 10 -1.42 5.26 -1.98
CA PRO A 10 -2.67 4.68 -1.50
C PRO A 10 -3.47 4.00 -2.63
N SER A 11 -3.30 4.46 -3.88
CA SER A 11 -3.95 3.92 -5.07
C SER A 11 -3.60 2.44 -5.31
N VAL A 12 -2.36 2.04 -5.02
CA VAL A 12 -1.88 0.65 -5.13
C VAL A 12 -2.68 -0.31 -4.24
N THR A 13 -3.24 0.18 -3.14
CA THR A 13 -4.09 -0.64 -2.25
C THR A 13 -5.58 -0.43 -2.51
N GLN A 14 -6.01 0.79 -2.87
CA GLN A 14 -7.42 1.11 -3.06
C GLN A 14 -8.04 0.40 -4.26
N GLN A 15 -7.35 0.37 -5.39
CA GLN A 15 -7.91 -0.15 -6.63
C GLN A 15 -8.10 -1.68 -6.58
N PRO A 16 -7.10 -2.48 -6.17
CA PRO A 16 -7.29 -3.93 -6.04
C PRO A 16 -8.32 -4.29 -4.97
N LEU A 17 -8.41 -3.50 -3.89
CA LEU A 17 -9.41 -3.69 -2.85
C LEU A 17 -10.83 -3.48 -3.41
N SER A 18 -11.04 -2.44 -4.21
CA SER A 18 -12.35 -2.18 -4.80
C SER A 18 -12.78 -3.25 -5.80
N GLU A 19 -11.84 -3.82 -6.55
CA GLU A 19 -12.14 -4.80 -7.60
C GLU A 19 -12.40 -6.22 -7.04
N ASN A 20 -11.77 -6.56 -5.91
CA ASN A 20 -11.75 -7.94 -5.42
C ASN A 20 -12.51 -8.13 -4.10
N HIS A 21 -12.86 -7.06 -3.38
CA HIS A 21 -13.56 -7.20 -2.11
C HIS A 21 -15.05 -7.49 -2.33
N PRO A 22 -15.64 -8.47 -1.62
CA PRO A 22 -17.05 -8.86 -1.79
C PRO A 22 -18.09 -7.80 -1.35
N TYR A 23 -17.66 -6.64 -0.85
CA TYR A 23 -18.57 -5.60 -0.38
C TYR A 23 -18.53 -4.43 -1.35
N ASP A 24 -19.69 -3.85 -1.63
CA ASP A 24 -19.83 -2.66 -2.48
C ASP A 24 -19.04 -1.45 -1.94
N ARG A 25 -18.78 -1.44 -0.62
CA ARG A 25 -18.02 -0.39 0.07
C ARG A 25 -17.07 -1.02 1.09
N PRO A 26 -15.88 -1.46 0.68
CA PRO A 26 -14.91 -2.04 1.60
C PRO A 26 -14.36 -0.97 2.57
N CYS A 27 -14.17 -1.35 3.82
CA CYS A 27 -13.54 -0.49 4.81
C CYS A 27 -12.03 -0.42 4.56
N LEU A 28 -11.49 0.79 4.38
CA LEU A 28 -10.06 1.05 4.28
C LEU A 28 -9.65 2.13 5.30
N LEU A 29 -8.71 1.79 6.16
CA LEU A 29 -8.15 2.69 7.16
C LEU A 29 -6.62 2.71 7.01
N ALA A 30 -6.07 3.89 6.73
CA ALA A 30 -4.62 4.10 6.66
C ALA A 30 -4.12 4.65 8.01
N LEU A 31 -3.08 4.02 8.55
CA LEU A 31 -2.41 4.45 9.77
C LEU A 31 -0.96 4.77 9.46
N LEU A 32 -0.51 5.97 9.84
CA LEU A 32 0.86 6.40 9.60
C LEU A 32 1.82 5.70 10.57
N ILE A 33 2.90 5.14 10.03
CA ILE A 33 3.98 4.55 10.81
C ILE A 33 5.07 5.62 10.95
N LEU A 34 5.25 6.15 12.17
CA LEU A 34 6.20 7.23 12.46
C LEU A 34 7.65 6.73 12.70
N GLY A 35 7.82 5.44 12.96
CA GLY A 35 9.13 4.85 13.24
C GLY A 35 9.07 3.32 13.30
N GLY A 36 10.24 2.69 13.22
CA GLY A 36 10.36 1.23 13.20
C GLY A 36 11.75 0.80 12.73
N ASN A 37 11.86 -0.47 12.32
CA ASN A 37 13.08 -0.97 11.71
C ASN A 37 13.27 -0.34 10.32
N LEU A 38 14.44 0.28 10.11
CA LEU A 38 14.76 1.00 8.87
C LEU A 38 14.83 0.06 7.66
N ASP A 39 15.52 -1.08 7.81
CA ASP A 39 15.69 -2.06 6.73
C ASP A 39 14.34 -2.61 6.27
N PHE A 40 13.43 -2.89 7.21
CA PHE A 40 12.08 -3.33 6.90
C PHE A 40 11.26 -2.25 6.19
N SER A 41 11.44 -0.99 6.59
CA SER A 41 10.76 0.13 5.94
C SER A 41 11.30 0.36 4.52
N ASN A 42 12.59 0.15 4.30
CA ASN A 42 13.21 0.22 2.98
C ASN A 42 12.76 -0.94 2.09
N TRP A 43 12.71 -2.16 2.63
CA TRP A 43 12.18 -3.32 1.91
C TRP A 43 10.74 -3.10 1.44
N ILE A 44 9.85 -2.54 2.29
CA ILE A 44 8.48 -2.21 1.88
C ILE A 44 8.49 -1.19 0.73
N LYS A 45 9.35 -0.16 0.79
CA LYS A 45 9.45 0.82 -0.29
C LYS A 45 9.86 0.16 -1.59
N GLU A 46 10.86 -0.70 -1.56
CA GLU A 46 11.34 -1.42 -2.75
C GLU A 46 10.27 -2.34 -3.35
N GLU A 47 9.57 -3.10 -2.50
CA GLU A 47 8.54 -4.06 -2.92
C GLU A 47 7.29 -3.36 -3.48
N THR A 48 6.96 -2.17 -2.97
CA THR A 48 5.74 -1.44 -3.34
C THR A 48 5.98 -0.27 -4.28
N HIS A 49 7.24 -0.01 -4.66
CA HIS A 49 7.58 0.96 -5.69
C HIS A 49 6.98 0.48 -7.01
N SER A 50 5.99 1.21 -7.53
CA SER A 50 5.56 0.97 -8.91
C SER A 50 6.75 1.26 -9.82
N GLN A 51 7.18 0.28 -10.62
CA GLN A 51 7.96 0.60 -11.81
C GLN A 51 7.10 1.59 -12.60
N GLU A 52 7.53 2.85 -12.71
CA GLU A 52 7.10 3.64 -13.85
C GLU A 52 7.52 2.82 -15.07
N LEU A 53 6.52 2.28 -15.78
CA LEU A 53 6.69 1.66 -17.08
C LEU A 53 7.56 2.60 -17.90
N ILE A 54 8.74 2.11 -18.26
CA ILE A 54 9.63 2.73 -19.22
C ILE A 54 8.78 3.10 -20.45
N GLY A 55 8.55 4.40 -20.63
CA GLY A 55 7.98 4.97 -21.85
C GLY A 55 8.99 5.01 -22.97
#